data_AF-A0A7Y3HSS9-F1
#
_entry.id   AF-A0A7Y3HSS9-F1
#
_cell.length_a   1.000
_cell.length_b   1.000
_cell.length_c   1.000
_cell.angle_alpha   90.00
_cell.angle_beta   90.00
_cell.angle_gamma   90.00
#
_symmetry.space_group_name_H-M   'P 1'
#
loop_
_entity.id
_entity.type
_entity.pdbx_description
1 polymer ?
#
loop_
_entity_poly.entity_id
_entity_poly.type
_entity_poly.pdbx_seq_one_letter_code
_entity_poly.pdbx_strand_id
1 'polypeptide(L)'
;MSVAYETRYASSPEAVKQYDTNKLRDEFLVDNLMQKGQINLTYTHYDRYIAGSAVPDSPLKLETIDPLKAAYFLERRELGIINVGNAGTVEIDGSSHALAHKDALYIGMG
;
A
#
# COMPACT_ATOMS: atom_id res chain seq x y z
N MET A 1 13.29 -8.59 3.51
CA MET A 1 11.91 -8.64 2.96
C MET A 1 11.69 -7.32 2.25
N SER A 2 11.27 -7.34 0.99
CA SER A 2 11.02 -6.11 0.20
C SER A 2 9.68 -5.45 0.56
N VAL A 3 8.77 -6.18 1.22
CA VAL A 3 7.50 -5.66 1.71
C VAL A 3 7.58 -5.45 3.23
N ALA A 4 7.28 -4.23 3.66
CA ALA A 4 7.01 -3.88 5.05
C ALA A 4 5.54 -3.47 5.18
N TYR A 5 4.89 -3.89 6.28
CA TYR A 5 3.53 -3.45 6.55
C TYR A 5 3.31 -3.13 8.02
N GLU A 6 2.36 -2.23 8.24
CA GLU A 6 1.80 -1.94 9.56
C GLU A 6 0.28 -2.03 9.53
N THR A 7 -0.31 -2.25 10.70
CA THR A 7 -1.75 -2.34 10.88
C THR A 7 -2.24 -1.15 11.68
N ARG A 8 -3.23 -0.43 11.16
CA ARG A 8 -3.95 0.64 11.88
C ARG A 8 -5.34 0.16 12.23
N TYR A 9 -5.78 0.42 13.46
CA TYR A 9 -7.09 0.05 13.95
C TYR A 9 -8.07 1.21 13.83
N ALA A 10 -9.34 0.89 13.63
CA ALA A 10 -10.38 1.92 13.59
C ALA A 10 -10.60 2.48 15.01
N SER A 11 -10.60 3.80 15.13
CA SER A 11 -10.93 4.53 16.35
C SER A 11 -12.33 5.14 16.27
N SER A 12 -13.06 5.15 17.40
CA SER A 12 -14.36 5.83 17.48
C SER A 12 -14.20 7.35 17.58
N PRO A 13 -15.20 8.15 17.15
CA PRO A 13 -15.16 9.60 17.31
C PRO A 13 -14.96 10.06 18.76
N GLU A 14 -15.52 9.35 19.74
CA GLU A 14 -15.37 9.65 21.16
C GLU A 14 -13.93 9.45 21.64
N ALA A 15 -13.26 8.39 21.17
CA ALA A 15 -11.86 8.14 21.49
C ALA A 15 -10.94 9.19 20.87
N VAL A 16 -11.15 9.51 19.58
CA VAL A 16 -10.32 10.48 18.85
C VAL A 16 -10.37 11.88 19.47
N LYS A 17 -11.52 12.29 20.03
CA LYS A 17 -11.67 13.57 20.75
C LYS A 17 -10.72 13.70 21.95
N GLN A 18 -10.25 12.59 22.52
CA GLN A 18 -9.37 12.57 23.67
C GLN A 18 -7.88 12.45 23.29
N TYR A 19 -7.56 12.30 22.00
CA TYR A 19 -6.18 12.12 21.56
C TYR A 19 -5.42 13.44 21.61
N ASP A 20 -4.17 13.37 22.08
CA ASP A 20 -3.21 14.45 21.90
C ASP A 20 -2.63 14.47 20.47
N THR A 21 -1.80 15.47 20.18
CA THR A 21 -1.19 15.64 18.85
C THR A 21 -0.36 14.45 18.40
N ASN A 22 0.37 13.81 19.32
CA ASN A 22 1.23 12.68 18.98
C ASN A 22 0.36 11.46 18.68
N LYS A 23 -0.64 11.19 19.54
CA LYS A 23 -1.55 10.07 19.36
C LYS A 23 -2.35 10.17 18.06
N LEU A 24 -2.77 11.37 17.65
CA LEU A 24 -3.40 11.57 16.34
C LEU A 24 -2.47 11.17 15.18
N ARG A 25 -1.18 11.51 15.25
CA ARG A 25 -0.21 11.13 14.21
C ARG A 25 0.07 9.63 14.23
N ASP A 26 0.24 9.07 15.42
CA ASP A 26 0.49 7.65 15.64
C ASP A 26 -0.69 6.75 15.21
N GLU A 27 -1.89 7.30 15.04
CA GLU A 27 -3.07 6.56 14.57
C GLU A 27 -3.42 6.84 13.11
N PHE A 28 -3.24 8.08 12.62
CA PHE A 28 -3.77 8.49 11.32
C PHE A 28 -2.73 8.92 10.28
N LEU A 29 -1.50 9.24 10.70
CA LEU A 29 -0.46 9.66 9.76
C LEU A 29 0.41 8.46 9.37
N VAL A 30 0.57 8.28 8.06
CA VAL A 30 1.59 7.40 7.47
C VAL A 30 2.69 8.30 6.91
N ASP A 31 3.83 8.35 7.59
CA ASP A 31 4.94 9.27 7.27
C ASP A 31 6.12 8.62 6.57
N ASN A 32 6.04 7.31 6.31
CA ASN A 32 7.16 6.48 5.86
C ASN A 32 6.92 5.78 4.52
N LEU A 33 5.92 6.22 3.73
CA LEU A 33 5.51 5.58 2.47
C LEU A 33 6.66 5.46 1.45
N MET A 34 7.23 6.59 1.01
CA MET A 34 8.07 6.68 -0.19
C MET A 34 9.55 6.28 0.05
N GLN A 35 9.80 5.05 0.48
CA GLN A 35 11.17 4.54 0.69
C GLN A 35 11.69 3.78 -0.53
N LYS A 36 12.92 4.09 -0.93
CA LYS A 36 13.61 3.42 -2.05
C LYS A 36 13.86 1.95 -1.75
N GLY A 37 13.64 1.09 -2.73
CA GLY A 37 13.91 -0.35 -2.63
C GLY A 37 12.93 -1.11 -1.73
N GLN A 38 11.82 -0.49 -1.33
CA GLN A 38 10.84 -1.08 -0.43
C GLN A 38 9.40 -0.81 -0.88
N ILE A 39 8.54 -1.79 -0.62
CA ILE A 39 7.09 -1.66 -0.65
C ILE A 39 6.62 -1.43 0.77
N ASN A 40 6.03 -0.27 1.05
CA ASN A 40 5.44 0.05 2.35
C ASN A 40 3.92 0.00 2.24
N LEU A 41 3.29 -0.76 3.12
CA LEU A 41 1.84 -0.95 3.17
C LEU A 41 1.30 -0.60 4.56
N THR A 42 0.17 0.11 4.59
CA THR A 42 -0.61 0.35 5.80
C THR A 42 -1.97 -0.33 5.61
N TYR A 43 -2.17 -1.43 6.34
CA TYR A 43 -3.45 -2.13 6.42
C TYR A 43 -4.33 -1.43 7.45
N THR A 44 -5.40 -0.80 7.01
CA THR A 44 -6.33 -0.10 7.91
C THR A 44 -7.59 -0.93 8.14
N HIS A 45 -8.06 -1.00 9.39
CA HIS A 45 -9.34 -1.63 9.72
C HIS A 45 -10.56 -0.79 9.30
N TYR A 46 -10.35 0.43 8.78
CA TYR A 46 -11.37 1.13 8.00
C TYR A 46 -11.53 0.42 6.65
N ASP A 47 -12.60 -0.35 6.50
CA ASP A 47 -12.95 -1.16 5.32
C ASP A 47 -11.88 -2.16 4.86
N ARG A 48 -10.88 -2.46 5.70
CA ARG A 48 -9.73 -3.32 5.36
C ARG A 48 -8.96 -2.80 4.14
N TYR A 49 -8.97 -1.49 3.93
CA TYR A 49 -8.22 -0.83 2.87
C TYR A 49 -6.72 -0.96 3.11
N ILE A 50 -5.95 -1.02 2.03
CA ILE A 50 -4.49 -1.04 2.10
C ILE A 50 -4.00 0.16 1.29
N ALA A 51 -3.40 1.12 1.99
CA ALA A 51 -2.67 2.20 1.36
C ALA A 51 -1.19 1.82 1.31
N GLY A 52 -0.46 2.25 0.29
CA GLY A 52 0.96 1.95 0.22
C GLY A 52 1.67 2.61 -0.94
N SER A 53 2.96 2.33 -1.02
CA SER A 53 3.80 2.79 -2.13
C SER A 53 4.96 1.85 -2.36
N ALA A 54 5.46 1.85 -3.60
CA ALA A 54 6.66 1.16 -4.01
C ALA A 54 7.56 2.15 -4.75
N VAL A 55 8.82 2.26 -4.34
CA VAL A 55 9.81 3.10 -5.02
C VAL A 55 10.97 2.21 -5.50
N PRO A 56 10.83 1.55 -6.67
CA PRO A 56 11.81 0.58 -7.15
C PRO A 56 13.11 1.25 -7.61
N ASP A 57 14.25 0.76 -7.10
CA ASP A 57 15.58 0.87 -7.71
C ASP A 57 15.98 -0.40 -8.48
N SER A 58 15.28 -1.48 -8.17
CA SER A 58 15.33 -2.83 -8.72
C SER A 58 13.90 -3.40 -8.70
N PRO A 59 13.59 -4.48 -9.43
CA PRO A 59 12.25 -5.06 -9.42
C PRO A 59 11.78 -5.41 -8.00
N LEU A 60 10.69 -4.79 -7.55
CA LEU A 60 10.07 -5.05 -6.26
C LEU A 60 8.84 -5.94 -6.46
N LYS A 61 8.89 -7.16 -5.90
CA LYS A 61 7.77 -8.08 -5.94
C LYS A 61 6.78 -7.76 -4.82
N LEU A 62 5.51 -7.60 -5.18
CA LEU A 62 4.41 -7.47 -4.22
C LEU A 62 4.06 -8.85 -3.66
N GLU A 63 4.48 -9.11 -2.43
CA GLU A 63 4.20 -10.35 -1.71
C GLU A 63 2.91 -10.24 -0.87
N THR A 64 2.31 -11.38 -0.54
CA THR A 64 1.17 -11.43 0.39
C THR A 64 1.60 -11.02 1.80
N ILE A 65 0.67 -10.51 2.60
CA ILE A 65 0.88 -10.15 4.01
C ILE A 65 -0.02 -11.01 4.91
N ASP A 66 0.43 -11.31 6.13
CA ASP A 66 -0.28 -12.23 7.03
C ASP A 66 -1.78 -11.89 7.26
N PRO A 67 -2.18 -10.60 7.39
CA PRO A 67 -3.59 -10.23 7.56
C PRO A 67 -4.51 -10.61 6.39
N LEU A 68 -3.97 -10.89 5.20
CA LEU A 68 -4.79 -11.25 4.03
C LEU A 68 -5.27 -12.69 4.06
N LYS A 69 -4.53 -13.60 4.68
CA LYS A 69 -4.80 -15.06 4.68
C LYS A 69 -5.12 -15.58 3.26
N ALA A 70 -4.30 -15.17 2.30
CA ALA A 70 -4.42 -15.47 0.87
C ALA A 70 -3.08 -15.95 0.31
N ALA A 71 -3.12 -16.78 -0.74
CA ALA A 71 -1.94 -17.34 -1.39
C ALA A 71 -1.12 -16.27 -2.14
N TYR A 72 -1.80 -15.25 -2.67
CA TYR A 72 -1.19 -14.09 -3.32
C TYR A 72 -2.01 -12.82 -3.06
N PHE A 73 -1.42 -11.66 -3.31
CA PHE A 73 -1.92 -10.38 -2.82
C PHE A 73 -3.32 -10.01 -3.35
N LEU A 74 -3.63 -10.31 -4.62
CA LEU A 74 -4.87 -9.94 -5.30
C LEU A 74 -5.90 -11.08 -5.44
N GLU A 75 -5.74 -12.18 -4.69
CA GLU A 75 -6.65 -13.34 -4.78
C GLU A 75 -8.11 -12.97 -4.56
N ARG A 76 -8.35 -11.98 -3.70
CA ARG A 76 -9.69 -11.51 -3.31
C ARG A 76 -9.75 -9.98 -3.23
N ARG A 77 -8.88 -9.29 -3.99
CA ARG A 77 -8.69 -7.84 -3.94
C ARG A 77 -8.37 -7.29 -5.31
N GLU A 78 -8.76 -6.05 -5.53
CA GLU A 78 -8.31 -5.23 -6.65
C GLU A 78 -7.26 -4.22 -6.18
N LEU A 79 -6.48 -3.69 -7.12
CA LEU A 79 -5.42 -2.72 -6.86
C LEU A 79 -5.45 -1.59 -7.88
N GLY A 80 -5.43 -0.36 -7.37
CA GLY A 80 -5.17 0.84 -8.16
C GLY A 80 -3.76 1.35 -7.89
N ILE A 81 -3.02 1.66 -8.94
CA ILE A 81 -1.68 2.24 -8.89
C ILE A 81 -1.73 3.58 -9.59
N ILE A 82 -1.12 4.61 -9.01
CA ILE A 82 -0.89 5.91 -9.66
C ILE A 82 0.60 6.20 -9.57
N ASN A 83 1.25 6.42 -10.71
CA ASN A 83 2.66 6.78 -10.73
C ASN A 83 2.84 8.26 -10.42
N VAL A 84 3.38 8.57 -9.25
CA VAL A 84 3.70 9.95 -8.83
C VAL A 84 5.17 10.33 -9.05
N GLY A 85 5.99 9.40 -9.54
CA GLY A 85 7.42 9.56 -9.77
C GLY A 85 7.79 9.64 -11.26
N ASN A 86 8.99 9.15 -11.58
CA ASN A 86 9.49 9.01 -12.94
C ASN A 86 8.82 7.84 -13.66
N ALA A 87 8.97 7.78 -14.98
CA ALA A 87 8.48 6.65 -15.77
C ALA A 87 9.03 5.31 -15.27
N GLY A 88 8.17 4.30 -15.24
CA GLY A 88 8.49 2.96 -14.75
C GLY A 88 7.64 1.89 -15.42
N THR A 89 7.76 0.66 -14.93
CA THR A 89 7.04 -0.50 -15.46
C THR A 89 6.45 -1.30 -14.31
N VAL A 90 5.20 -1.72 -14.49
CA VAL A 90 4.52 -2.71 -13.63
C VAL A 90 4.35 -3.98 -14.44
N GLU A 91 4.81 -5.10 -13.91
CA GLU A 91 4.64 -6.41 -14.53
C GLU A 91 3.55 -7.19 -13.81
N ILE A 92 2.60 -7.73 -14.58
CA ILE A 92 1.45 -8.50 -14.09
C ILE A 92 1.41 -9.79 -14.90
N ASP A 93 1.61 -10.94 -14.25
CA ASP A 93 1.59 -12.27 -14.87
C ASP A 93 2.39 -12.38 -16.19
N GLY A 94 3.58 -11.75 -16.21
CA GLY A 94 4.47 -11.71 -17.37
C GLY A 94 4.16 -10.63 -18.41
N SER A 95 3.07 -9.87 -18.23
CA SER A 95 2.71 -8.72 -19.07
C SER A 95 3.24 -7.42 -18.48
N SER A 96 4.05 -6.68 -19.24
CA SER A 96 4.63 -5.41 -18.82
C SER A 96 3.75 -4.22 -19.22
N HIS A 97 3.47 -3.35 -18.26
CA HIS A 97 2.73 -2.10 -18.43
C HIS A 97 3.65 -0.92 -18.12
N ALA A 98 3.95 -0.09 -19.12
CA ALA A 98 4.67 1.16 -18.91
C ALA A 98 3.75 2.20 -18.26
N LEU A 99 4.25 2.91 -17.24
CA LEU A 99 3.54 3.99 -16.58
C LEU A 99 4.41 5.24 -16.58
N ALA A 100 3.97 6.28 -17.29
CA ALA A 100 4.56 7.60 -17.21
C ALA A 100 4.11 8.33 -15.94
N HIS A 101 4.66 9.52 -15.71
CA HIS A 101 4.26 10.37 -14.58
C HIS A 101 2.77 10.72 -14.67
N LYS A 102 2.02 10.45 -13.60
CA LYS A 102 0.56 10.58 -13.44
C LYS A 102 -0.29 9.57 -14.21
N ASP A 103 0.32 8.55 -14.81
CA ASP A 103 -0.45 7.42 -15.33
C ASP A 103 -0.99 6.57 -14.17
N ALA A 104 -2.12 5.93 -14.42
CA ALA A 104 -2.77 5.03 -13.49
C ALA A 104 -2.95 3.64 -14.12
N LEU A 105 -2.87 2.61 -13.29
CA LEU A 105 -3.14 1.23 -13.66
C LEU A 105 -4.14 0.64 -12.67
N TYR A 106 -5.16 -0.01 -13.20
CA TYR A 106 -6.12 -0.79 -12.42
C TYR A 106 -5.86 -2.27 -12.68
N ILE A 107 -5.82 -3.05 -11.61
CA ILE A 107 -5.64 -4.49 -11.62
C ILE A 107 -6.82 -5.09 -10.87
N GLY A 108 -7.60 -5.91 -11.58
CA GLY A 108 -8.74 -6.61 -11.00
C GLY A 108 -8.33 -7.70 -10.02
N MET A 109 -9.33 -8.31 -9.40
CA MET A 109 -9.15 -9.53 -8.61
C MET A 109 -8.72 -10.70 -9.48
N GLY A 110 -7.78 -11.51 -8.97
CA GLY A 110 -7.25 -12.72 -9.61
C GLY A 110 -5.92 -12.46 -10.26
#